data_AF-A0A9E2B418-F1
#
_entry.id   AF-A0A9E2B418-F1
#
_cell.length_a   1.000
_cell.length_b   1.000
_cell.length_c   1.000
_cell.angle_alpha   90.00
_cell.angle_beta   90.00
_cell.angle_gamma   90.00
#
_symmetry.space_group_name_H-M   'P 1'
#
loop_
_entity.id
_entity.type
_entity.pdbx_description
1 polymer ?
#
loop_
_entity_poly.entity_id
_entity_poly.type
_entity_poly.pdbx_seq_one_letter_code
_entity_poly.pdbx_strand_id
1 'polypeptide(L)'
;MTNAFKCCLVCAGLSGLSAFTATLAAPAGFTDRSSFDNAVAGLSGSTASADFDGLADGTLIPSGAAQSDVIFLYDFGGVQIEVRQVIDASTFDTSSRPNYAASTDAGVLQDGDDFDLLFVNFVNAVGLSITVADEMLPDDIVLTANGLSVGLDPTAVQSTLADGATEYFLGIVDDSLWFSSVQLTTIGGGYFLYAIDDVRTATAPESDGDGVPDQADNCLLAPNTAQVDSDTDNIGNACDPDIAQPNDCLVNFQDLTVMAEAFFSNPLSSNWNPDADLSGTDGVPDESVNFLDLDAMANAFFGPPGPSGLPNPCN
;
A
#
# COMPACT_ATOMS: atom_id res chain seq x y z
N MET A 1 24.19 45.50 -16.00
CA MET A 1 22.86 46.13 -16.02
C MET A 1 21.84 44.99 -16.03
N THR A 2 21.62 44.31 -14.89
CA THR A 2 20.49 44.55 -13.96
C THR A 2 19.15 44.71 -14.67
N ASN A 3 18.29 43.70 -14.56
CA ASN A 3 16.85 43.93 -14.43
C ASN A 3 16.26 42.88 -13.49
N ALA A 4 16.06 43.33 -12.26
CA ALA A 4 15.25 42.69 -11.24
C ALA A 4 13.77 42.81 -11.63
N PHE A 5 13.04 41.69 -11.64
CA PHE A 5 11.59 41.74 -11.57
C PHE A 5 11.18 41.78 -10.10
N LYS A 6 10.64 42.94 -9.73
CA LYS A 6 10.10 43.30 -8.42
C LYS A 6 9.01 42.34 -7.99
N CYS A 7 9.18 41.81 -6.79
CA CYS A 7 8.13 41.31 -5.91
C CYS A 7 7.10 42.43 -5.64
N CYS A 8 5.82 42.16 -5.87
CA CYS A 8 4.73 43.04 -5.44
C CYS A 8 4.10 42.44 -4.18
N LEU A 9 4.35 43.11 -3.06
CA LEU A 9 3.73 42.88 -1.77
C LEU A 9 2.33 43.51 -1.78
N VAL A 10 1.28 42.69 -1.65
CA VAL A 10 -0.02 43.13 -1.12
C VAL A 10 -0.50 42.08 -0.12
N CYS A 11 -0.41 42.42 1.16
CA CYS A 11 -1.15 41.78 2.23
C CYS A 11 -2.62 42.22 2.18
N ALA A 12 -3.55 41.27 2.11
CA ALA A 12 -4.89 41.41 2.66
C ALA A 12 -5.44 40.01 2.97
N GLY A 13 -5.77 39.76 4.24
CA GLY A 13 -6.11 38.44 4.74
C GLY A 13 -7.40 37.86 4.16
N LEU A 14 -7.35 36.57 3.89
CA LEU A 14 -8.49 35.68 4.06
C LEU A 14 -8.00 34.46 4.84
N SER A 15 -8.56 34.30 6.03
CA SER A 15 -8.70 33.04 6.73
C SER A 15 -9.49 32.07 5.84
N GLY A 16 -8.81 31.07 5.30
CA GLY A 16 -9.41 29.96 4.57
C GLY A 16 -8.34 28.89 4.42
N LEU A 17 -8.44 27.84 5.22
CA LEU A 17 -7.67 26.61 5.02
C LEU A 17 -7.92 26.13 3.59
N SER A 18 -6.89 26.20 2.75
CA SER A 18 -6.72 25.23 1.69
C SER A 18 -5.54 24.39 2.13
N ALA A 19 -5.84 23.22 2.72
CA ALA A 19 -4.87 22.15 2.80
C ALA A 19 -4.52 21.83 1.34
N PHE A 20 -3.38 22.32 0.88
CA PHE A 20 -2.75 21.76 -0.29
C PHE A 20 -2.36 20.35 0.10
N THR A 21 -3.06 19.36 -0.46
CA THR A 21 -2.59 17.98 -0.55
C THR A 21 -1.27 18.05 -1.30
N ALA A 22 -0.17 17.99 -0.56
CA ALA A 22 1.15 17.90 -1.15
C ALA A 22 1.32 16.45 -1.60
N THR A 23 0.95 16.16 -2.85
CA THR A 23 1.45 14.97 -3.54
C THR A 23 2.98 15.04 -3.49
N LEU A 24 3.62 14.02 -2.92
CA LEU A 24 5.08 13.95 -2.94
C LEU A 24 5.53 13.80 -4.40
N ALA A 25 6.41 14.69 -4.84
CA ALA A 25 6.87 14.72 -6.24
C ALA A 25 7.84 13.57 -6.61
N ALA A 26 8.27 12.78 -5.62
CA ALA A 26 9.12 11.61 -5.74
C ALA A 26 9.07 10.77 -4.45
N PRO A 27 9.43 9.47 -4.52
CA PRO A 27 9.63 8.64 -3.34
C PRO A 27 10.62 9.29 -2.38
N ALA A 28 10.31 9.29 -1.09
CA ALA A 28 11.11 9.96 -0.06
C ALA A 28 11.42 9.02 1.11
N GLY A 29 12.68 9.05 1.55
CA GLY A 29 13.15 8.38 2.74
C GLY A 29 13.22 9.30 3.96
N PHE A 30 12.98 8.75 5.13
CA PHE A 30 12.92 9.47 6.39
C PHE A 30 13.71 8.73 7.47
N THR A 31 14.54 9.46 8.21
CA THR A 31 15.21 8.99 9.43
C THR A 31 14.64 9.65 10.70
N ASP A 32 13.62 10.51 10.53
CA ASP A 32 12.97 11.26 11.61
C ASP A 32 11.46 11.03 11.60
N ARG A 33 10.94 10.67 12.78
CA ARG A 33 9.54 10.33 12.99
C ARG A 33 8.59 11.47 12.61
N SER A 34 8.91 12.67 13.09
CA SER A 34 8.03 13.82 12.94
C SER A 34 7.89 14.26 11.49
N SER A 35 8.99 14.18 10.73
CA SER A 35 9.04 14.49 9.31
C SER A 35 8.24 13.48 8.49
N PHE A 36 8.33 12.19 8.83
CA PHE A 36 7.50 11.14 8.23
C PHE A 36 6.01 11.34 8.52
N ASP A 37 5.63 11.58 9.78
CA ASP A 37 4.22 11.77 10.15
C ASP A 37 3.61 13.00 9.44
N ASN A 38 4.39 14.07 9.24
CA ASN A 38 3.98 15.22 8.44
C ASN A 38 3.80 14.90 6.95
N ALA A 39 4.66 14.04 6.38
CA ALA A 39 4.53 13.59 5.00
C ALA A 39 3.29 12.71 4.83
N VAL A 40 3.04 11.78 5.75
CA VAL A 40 1.87 10.90 5.75
C VAL A 40 0.57 11.68 5.92
N ALA A 41 0.54 12.72 6.75
CA ALA A 41 -0.65 13.55 6.94
C ALA A 41 -1.11 14.28 5.66
N GLY A 42 -0.26 14.35 4.62
CA GLY A 42 -0.58 14.90 3.31
C GLY A 42 -1.24 13.92 2.34
N LEU A 43 -1.27 12.62 2.66
CA LEU A 43 -1.78 11.55 1.80
C LEU A 43 -3.31 11.41 1.92
N SER A 44 -3.97 10.98 0.85
CA SER A 44 -5.44 10.88 0.77
C SER A 44 -6.03 9.57 1.28
N GLY A 45 -5.23 8.68 1.88
CA GLY A 45 -5.64 7.35 2.36
C GLY A 45 -5.85 7.24 3.87
N SER A 46 -5.95 6.01 4.37
CA SER A 46 -6.10 5.72 5.80
C SER A 46 -4.75 5.39 6.43
N THR A 47 -4.55 5.78 7.70
CA THR A 47 -3.34 5.42 8.43
C THR A 47 -3.63 4.30 9.41
N ALA A 48 -2.72 3.32 9.46
CA ALA A 48 -2.76 2.23 10.41
C ALA A 48 -1.45 2.19 11.21
N SER A 49 -1.54 1.67 12.42
CA SER A 49 -0.39 1.42 13.29
C SER A 49 -0.52 0.00 13.85
N ALA A 50 0.54 -0.79 13.71
CA ALA A 50 0.79 -1.90 14.60
C ALA A 50 1.61 -1.33 15.76
N ASP A 51 0.90 -1.00 16.84
CA ASP A 51 1.43 -0.51 18.10
C ASP A 51 1.71 -1.74 18.99
N PHE A 52 2.98 -2.10 19.14
CA PHE A 52 3.35 -3.28 19.92
C PHE A 52 3.34 -2.97 21.42
N ASP A 53 3.55 -1.71 21.80
CA ASP A 53 3.36 -1.20 23.16
C ASP A 53 1.95 -1.47 23.71
N GLY A 54 0.95 -1.50 22.84
CA GLY A 54 -0.43 -1.87 23.15
C GLY A 54 -0.67 -3.37 23.43
N LEU A 55 0.28 -4.25 23.14
CA LEU A 55 0.14 -5.69 23.35
C LEU A 55 0.40 -6.09 24.81
N ALA A 56 -0.21 -7.20 25.23
CA ALA A 56 0.08 -7.76 26.54
C ALA A 56 1.50 -8.34 26.56
N ASP A 57 2.22 -8.15 27.66
CA ASP A 57 3.50 -8.78 27.96
C ASP A 57 3.44 -10.31 27.72
N GLY A 58 4.36 -10.84 26.91
CA GLY A 58 4.42 -12.26 26.50
C GLY A 58 3.44 -12.67 25.40
N THR A 59 2.91 -11.73 24.61
CA THR A 59 2.06 -12.03 23.45
C THR A 59 2.88 -12.67 22.35
N LEU A 60 2.46 -13.84 21.86
CA LEU A 60 3.11 -14.51 20.73
C LEU A 60 2.36 -14.27 19.42
N ILE A 61 3.06 -13.69 18.43
CA ILE A 61 2.58 -13.46 17.06
C ILE A 61 3.24 -14.50 16.13
N PRO A 62 2.48 -15.45 15.56
CA PRO A 62 3.09 -16.46 14.71
C PRO A 62 3.46 -15.92 13.32
N SER A 63 4.40 -16.59 12.64
CA SER A 63 4.71 -16.29 11.23
C SER A 63 3.45 -16.39 10.36
N GLY A 64 3.20 -15.37 9.55
CA GLY A 64 1.99 -15.24 8.73
C GLY A 64 0.76 -14.73 9.49
N ALA A 65 0.89 -14.34 10.76
CA ALA A 65 -0.18 -13.65 11.47
C ALA A 65 -0.31 -12.19 11.00
N ALA A 66 -1.54 -11.69 11.05
CA ALA A 66 -1.85 -10.30 10.80
C ALA A 66 -2.09 -9.53 12.11
N GLN A 67 -1.53 -8.32 12.21
CA GLN A 67 -1.97 -7.30 13.17
C GLN A 67 -2.32 -6.04 12.39
N SER A 68 -3.53 -5.51 12.61
CA SER A 68 -4.10 -4.48 11.75
C SER A 68 -4.05 -4.93 10.27
N ASP A 69 -3.41 -4.17 9.38
CA ASP A 69 -3.31 -4.48 7.94
C ASP A 69 -1.95 -5.06 7.52
N VAL A 70 -1.13 -5.48 8.48
CA VAL A 70 0.25 -5.95 8.26
C VAL A 70 0.33 -7.45 8.54
N ILE A 71 0.82 -8.21 7.56
CA ILE A 71 1.18 -9.62 7.70
C ILE A 71 2.68 -9.71 7.92
N PHE A 72 3.08 -10.36 9.02
CA PHE A 72 4.48 -10.53 9.38
C PHE A 72 5.02 -11.86 8.84
N LEU A 73 6.07 -11.81 8.01
CA LEU A 73 6.82 -13.00 7.59
C LEU A 73 8.24 -12.93 8.14
N TYR A 74 8.74 -14.05 8.64
CA TYR A 74 10.08 -14.15 9.23
C TYR A 74 10.90 -15.19 8.45
N ASP A 75 12.09 -14.82 7.96
CA ASP A 75 13.09 -15.75 7.39
C ASP A 75 14.39 -15.67 8.20
N PHE A 76 14.63 -16.65 9.05
CA PHE A 76 15.81 -16.72 9.91
C PHE A 76 17.03 -17.39 9.24
N GLY A 77 17.13 -17.36 7.90
CA GLY A 77 18.37 -17.62 7.18
C GLY A 77 18.96 -19.04 7.27
N GLY A 78 18.17 -20.05 7.63
CA GLY A 78 18.54 -21.47 7.46
C GLY A 78 19.75 -21.99 8.25
N VAL A 79 20.17 -21.35 9.36
CA VAL A 79 21.28 -21.84 10.20
C VAL A 79 20.76 -22.54 11.47
N GLN A 80 21.07 -23.83 11.61
CA GLN A 80 20.98 -24.56 12.88
C GLN A 80 21.95 -23.94 13.91
N ILE A 81 21.42 -23.34 14.97
CA ILE A 81 22.18 -23.04 16.19
C ILE A 81 21.61 -23.87 17.34
N GLU A 82 22.45 -24.76 17.86
CA GLU A 82 22.26 -25.49 19.10
C GLU A 82 22.41 -24.54 20.29
N VAL A 83 21.29 -24.05 20.85
CA VAL A 83 21.16 -23.71 22.28
C VAL A 83 19.80 -24.20 22.78
N ARG A 84 19.77 -24.69 24.02
CA ARG A 84 18.75 -25.60 24.56
C ARG A 84 17.35 -25.01 24.61
N GLN A 85 16.44 -25.80 24.04
CA GLN A 85 14.97 -25.81 24.17
C GLN A 85 14.21 -24.85 23.26
N VAL A 86 14.29 -25.18 21.97
CA VAL A 86 13.15 -25.29 21.04
C VAL A 86 11.81 -25.52 21.77
N ILE A 87 10.96 -24.50 21.78
CA ILE A 87 9.54 -24.66 21.52
C ILE A 87 9.18 -23.62 20.47
N ASP A 88 9.31 -24.04 19.20
CA ASP A 88 8.70 -23.47 18.01
C ASP A 88 9.34 -22.21 17.36
N ALA A 89 10.03 -22.43 16.23
CA ALA A 89 10.59 -21.41 15.34
C ALA A 89 9.53 -20.59 14.57
N SER A 90 8.26 -20.64 15.01
CA SER A 90 7.13 -19.97 14.39
C SER A 90 6.37 -19.05 15.35
N THR A 91 6.94 -18.72 16.51
CA THR A 91 6.32 -17.87 17.54
C THR A 91 7.27 -16.74 17.97
N PHE A 92 6.71 -15.67 18.56
CA PHE A 92 7.34 -14.36 18.84
C PHE A 92 7.13 -13.98 20.31
N ASP A 93 7.93 -13.11 20.95
CA ASP A 93 7.76 -12.76 22.38
C ASP A 93 7.86 -11.23 22.62
N THR A 94 6.88 -10.65 23.33
CA THR A 94 6.83 -9.23 23.74
C THR A 94 7.33 -8.98 25.18
N SER A 95 8.09 -9.89 25.78
CA SER A 95 8.38 -9.86 27.23
C SER A 95 9.35 -8.78 27.76
N SER A 96 9.85 -7.92 26.88
CA SER A 96 10.67 -6.74 27.20
C SER A 96 9.81 -5.48 27.38
N ARG A 97 10.28 -4.50 28.15
CA ARG A 97 9.61 -3.18 28.29
C ARG A 97 10.47 -2.09 27.61
N PRO A 98 9.91 -1.24 26.73
CA PRO A 98 8.57 -1.25 26.13
C PRO A 98 8.42 -2.42 25.15
N ASN A 99 7.21 -2.81 24.79
CA ASN A 99 6.94 -4.11 24.14
C ASN A 99 7.38 -4.08 22.67
N TYR A 100 8.62 -4.43 22.38
CA TYR A 100 9.15 -4.43 21.02
C TYR A 100 9.11 -5.82 20.37
N ALA A 101 9.24 -5.85 19.04
CA ALA A 101 9.25 -7.05 18.25
C ALA A 101 10.61 -7.75 18.21
N ALA A 102 10.66 -8.94 18.84
CA ALA A 102 11.89 -9.70 19.06
C ALA A 102 11.69 -11.25 19.14
N SER A 103 12.81 -11.98 19.11
CA SER A 103 12.86 -13.47 19.06
C SER A 103 12.64 -14.17 20.42
N THR A 104 12.28 -15.46 20.41
CA THR A 104 11.77 -16.24 21.57
C THR A 104 12.80 -16.77 22.58
N ASP A 105 14.08 -16.37 22.53
CA ASP A 105 15.11 -16.82 23.49
C ASP A 105 15.90 -15.64 24.09
N ALA A 106 15.17 -14.71 24.70
CA ALA A 106 15.68 -13.45 25.29
C ALA A 106 16.05 -12.33 24.28
N GLY A 107 15.36 -12.31 23.13
CA GLY A 107 14.59 -11.10 22.79
C GLY A 107 15.30 -10.00 22.01
N VAL A 108 15.92 -10.31 20.86
CA VAL A 108 16.33 -9.32 19.83
C VAL A 108 16.68 -10.02 18.50
N LEU A 109 16.50 -9.34 17.37
CA LEU A 109 17.04 -9.69 16.05
C LEU A 109 18.55 -9.42 16.01
N GLN A 110 19.30 -10.19 15.22
CA GLN A 110 20.77 -10.09 15.10
C GLN A 110 21.21 -9.59 13.72
N ASP A 111 22.44 -9.09 13.64
CA ASP A 111 23.07 -8.80 12.34
C ASP A 111 23.04 -10.02 11.42
N GLY A 112 22.44 -9.87 10.25
CA GLY A 112 22.23 -10.88 9.23
C GLY A 112 20.81 -11.43 9.16
N ASP A 113 19.92 -11.05 10.09
CA ASP A 113 18.51 -11.38 10.04
C ASP A 113 17.76 -10.41 9.11
N ASP A 114 17.07 -10.95 8.11
CA ASP A 114 16.19 -10.19 7.23
C ASP A 114 14.76 -10.20 7.79
N PHE A 115 14.07 -9.06 7.66
CA PHE A 115 12.69 -8.90 8.11
C PHE A 115 11.82 -8.36 6.99
N ASP A 116 10.86 -9.18 6.54
CA ASP A 116 9.94 -8.85 5.48
C ASP A 116 8.55 -8.51 6.05
N LEU A 117 8.04 -7.36 5.67
CA LEU A 117 6.66 -6.95 5.92
C LEU A 117 5.87 -7.15 4.64
N LEU A 118 4.77 -7.92 4.72
CA LEU A 118 3.77 -7.99 3.67
C LEU A 118 2.54 -7.19 4.09
N PHE A 119 1.89 -6.55 3.13
CA PHE A 119 0.66 -5.78 3.39
C PHE A 119 -0.53 -6.47 2.74
N VAL A 120 -1.66 -6.48 3.46
CA VAL A 120 -2.92 -7.01 2.94
C VAL A 120 -3.41 -6.14 1.79
N ASN A 121 -3.31 -4.82 1.97
CA ASN A 121 -3.62 -3.80 0.96
C ASN A 121 -2.34 -3.09 0.56
N PHE A 122 -2.30 -2.55 -0.65
CA PHE A 122 -1.19 -1.69 -1.06
C PHE A 122 -1.05 -0.46 -0.15
N VAL A 123 0.19 -0.15 0.21
CA VAL A 123 0.53 1.01 1.03
C VAL A 123 1.39 1.99 0.22
N ASN A 124 1.23 3.28 0.49
CA ASN A 124 2.09 4.35 -0.03
C ASN A 124 3.03 4.91 1.05
N ALA A 125 2.94 4.42 2.29
CA ALA A 125 3.90 4.77 3.34
C ALA A 125 4.12 3.61 4.31
N VAL A 126 5.35 3.47 4.78
CA VAL A 126 5.74 2.60 5.89
C VAL A 126 6.78 3.31 6.75
N GLY A 127 6.64 3.18 8.07
CA GLY A 127 7.58 3.72 9.05
C GLY A 127 7.79 2.72 10.18
N LEU A 128 9.04 2.45 10.52
CA LEU A 128 9.47 1.53 11.56
C LEU A 128 10.20 2.31 12.66
N SER A 129 9.76 2.16 13.90
CA SER A 129 10.60 2.46 15.06
C SER A 129 11.47 1.24 15.35
N ILE A 130 12.76 1.46 15.55
CA ILE A 130 13.78 0.42 15.70
C ILE A 130 14.57 0.73 16.96
N THR A 131 14.60 -0.21 17.90
CA THR A 131 15.39 -0.08 19.12
C THR A 131 16.66 -0.91 18.98
N VAL A 132 17.78 -0.35 19.43
CA VAL A 132 19.10 -0.98 19.36
C VAL A 132 19.84 -0.81 20.68
N ALA A 133 20.59 -1.84 21.07
CA ALA A 133 21.34 -1.84 22.33
C ALA A 133 22.77 -1.31 22.21
N ASP A 134 23.31 -1.23 20.99
CA ASP A 134 24.71 -0.92 20.71
C ASP A 134 24.87 0.36 19.87
N GLU A 135 26.11 0.83 19.73
CA GLU A 135 26.43 1.96 18.84
C GLU A 135 26.28 1.54 17.38
N MET A 136 25.43 2.26 16.64
CA MET A 136 25.20 2.02 15.22
C MET A 136 26.14 2.83 14.34
N LEU A 137 26.48 2.29 13.17
CA LEU A 137 27.10 2.99 12.06
C LEU A 137 26.04 3.38 11.01
N PRO A 138 26.36 4.33 10.11
CA PRO A 138 25.48 4.65 9.00
C PRO A 138 25.20 3.42 8.15
N ASP A 139 23.92 3.21 7.80
CA ASP A 139 23.43 2.14 6.94
C ASP A 139 23.60 0.71 7.50
N ASP A 140 23.88 0.54 8.79
CA ASP A 140 23.89 -0.79 9.44
C ASP A 140 22.53 -1.50 9.34
N ILE A 141 21.44 -0.72 9.34
CA ILE A 141 20.08 -1.18 9.09
C ILE A 141 19.53 -0.38 7.92
N VAL A 142 18.97 -1.07 6.92
CA VAL A 142 18.44 -0.46 5.70
C VAL A 142 17.03 -0.96 5.42
N LEU A 143 16.09 0.00 5.35
CA LEU A 143 14.73 -0.21 4.91
C LEU A 143 14.66 -0.04 3.39
N THR A 144 14.09 -1.01 2.67
CA THR A 144 13.98 -0.99 1.21
C THR A 144 12.56 -1.29 0.75
N ALA A 145 12.02 -0.43 -0.11
CA ALA A 145 10.71 -0.60 -0.75
C ALA A 145 10.78 -0.05 -2.18
N ASN A 146 10.25 -0.78 -3.17
CA ASN A 146 10.19 -0.35 -4.58
C ASN A 146 11.52 0.18 -5.16
N GLY A 147 12.67 -0.32 -4.68
CA GLY A 147 14.00 0.09 -5.12
C GLY A 147 14.54 1.38 -4.49
N LEU A 148 13.77 2.03 -3.60
CA LEU A 148 14.28 3.05 -2.69
C LEU A 148 14.80 2.38 -1.42
N SER A 149 16.02 2.75 -1.01
CA SER A 149 16.63 2.29 0.24
C SER A 149 16.91 3.48 1.15
N VAL A 150 16.59 3.32 2.43
CA VAL A 150 16.81 4.30 3.50
C VAL A 150 17.59 3.61 4.60
N GLY A 151 18.82 4.05 4.80
CA GLY A 151 19.67 3.55 5.87
C GLY A 151 19.53 4.37 7.15
N LEU A 152 19.83 3.72 8.26
CA LEU A 152 19.87 4.33 9.59
C LEU A 152 20.96 5.40 9.65
N ASP A 153 20.61 6.58 10.15
CA ASP A 153 21.57 7.64 10.51
C ASP A 153 21.83 7.57 12.02
N PRO A 154 23.05 7.23 12.48
CA PRO A 154 23.34 7.06 13.89
C PRO A 154 23.21 8.35 14.70
N THR A 155 23.13 9.51 14.03
CA THR A 155 22.90 10.82 14.66
C THR A 155 21.42 11.17 14.79
N ALA A 156 20.53 10.47 14.09
CA ALA A 156 19.08 10.71 14.06
C ALA A 156 18.33 9.93 15.16
N VAL A 157 18.88 9.96 16.38
CA VAL A 157 18.27 9.32 17.55
C VAL A 157 16.92 9.96 17.88
N GLN A 158 15.87 9.15 17.93
CA GLN A 158 14.51 9.59 18.30
C GLN A 158 14.38 9.70 19.81
N SER A 159 14.83 8.68 20.53
CA SER A 159 14.77 8.63 21.98
C SER A 159 15.84 7.69 22.58
N THR A 160 16.02 7.75 23.89
CA THR A 160 16.82 6.78 24.64
C THR A 160 15.93 6.16 25.71
N LEU A 161 15.83 4.84 25.69
CA LEU A 161 15.01 4.06 26.59
C LEU A 161 15.64 3.95 27.98
N ALA A 162 14.84 3.55 28.97
CA ALA A 162 15.25 3.53 30.37
C ALA A 162 16.37 2.53 30.69
N ASP A 163 16.53 1.51 29.86
CA ASP A 163 17.58 0.49 29.91
C ASP A 163 18.86 0.90 29.16
N GLY A 164 18.86 2.05 28.48
CA GLY A 164 19.97 2.57 27.70
C GLY A 164 19.93 2.22 26.22
N ALA A 165 18.93 1.46 25.76
CA ALA A 165 18.72 1.24 24.33
C ALA A 165 18.34 2.56 23.63
N THR A 166 18.69 2.65 22.35
CA THR A 166 18.45 3.84 21.52
C THR A 166 17.37 3.53 20.51
N GLU A 167 16.41 4.45 20.35
CA GLU A 167 15.37 4.34 19.34
C GLU A 167 15.75 5.15 18.10
N TYR A 168 15.65 4.51 16.94
CA TYR A 168 15.81 5.08 15.62
C TYR A 168 14.51 4.94 14.84
N PHE A 169 14.34 5.76 13.80
CA PHE A 169 13.20 5.68 12.91
C PHE A 169 13.67 5.54 11.47
N LEU A 170 13.05 4.63 10.72
CA LEU A 170 13.21 4.52 9.27
C LEU A 170 11.83 4.56 8.64
N GLY A 171 11.65 5.41 7.62
CA GLY A 171 10.40 5.48 6.89
C GLY A 171 10.59 5.72 5.41
N ILE A 172 9.65 5.21 4.63
CA ILE A 172 9.53 5.44 3.19
C ILE A 172 8.11 5.93 2.93
N VAL A 173 7.98 7.00 2.15
CA VAL A 173 6.72 7.44 1.57
C VAL A 173 6.90 7.50 0.06
N ASP A 174 6.04 6.78 -0.66
CA ASP A 174 6.00 6.77 -2.12
C ASP A 174 4.54 6.85 -2.58
N ASP A 175 4.10 8.06 -2.89
CA ASP A 175 2.75 8.34 -3.40
C ASP A 175 2.65 8.16 -4.93
N SER A 176 3.75 7.78 -5.58
CA SER A 176 3.81 7.52 -7.02
C SER A 176 3.84 6.03 -7.35
N LEU A 177 4.34 5.20 -6.42
CA LEU A 177 4.38 3.75 -6.53
C LEU A 177 3.99 3.12 -5.20
N TRP A 178 2.86 2.42 -5.17
CA TRP A 178 2.48 1.63 -4.00
C TRP A 178 3.32 0.37 -3.90
N PHE A 179 3.49 -0.13 -2.68
CA PHE A 179 4.20 -1.37 -2.41
C PHE A 179 3.34 -2.32 -1.58
N SER A 180 3.47 -3.61 -1.87
CA SER A 180 2.84 -4.71 -1.13
C SER A 180 3.83 -5.45 -0.23
N SER A 181 5.12 -5.13 -0.34
CA SER A 181 6.14 -5.63 0.56
C SER A 181 7.24 -4.61 0.80
N VAL A 182 7.85 -4.70 1.98
CA VAL A 182 9.02 -3.91 2.40
C VAL A 182 10.00 -4.84 3.05
N GLN A 183 11.28 -4.65 2.73
CA GLN A 183 12.37 -5.44 3.30
C GLN A 183 13.23 -4.56 4.21
N LEU A 184 13.49 -5.05 5.42
CA LEU A 184 14.51 -4.53 6.30
C LEU A 184 15.70 -5.49 6.28
N THR A 185 16.87 -4.97 5.92
CA THR A 185 18.12 -5.74 5.89
C THR A 185 19.15 -5.12 6.81
N THR A 186 20.08 -5.91 7.32
CA THR A 186 21.27 -5.40 7.99
C THR A 186 22.50 -5.65 7.13
N ILE A 187 23.39 -4.66 7.03
CA ILE A 187 24.60 -4.78 6.22
C ILE A 187 25.77 -5.16 7.13
N GLY A 188 26.22 -6.41 6.99
CA GLY A 188 27.07 -7.07 7.96
C GLY A 188 28.44 -6.46 8.23
N GLY A 189 28.83 -6.52 9.51
CA GLY A 189 30.14 -6.10 10.00
C GLY A 189 30.22 -5.82 11.51
N GLY A 190 29.07 -5.71 12.18
CA GLY A 190 28.95 -5.47 13.62
C GLY A 190 28.19 -6.59 14.33
N TYR A 191 28.46 -6.80 15.62
CA TYR A 191 27.60 -7.63 16.46
C TYR A 191 26.66 -6.68 17.19
N PHE A 192 25.52 -6.35 16.59
CA PHE A 192 24.49 -5.54 17.23
C PHE A 192 23.17 -6.30 17.31
N LEU A 193 22.36 -5.86 18.27
CA LEU A 193 21.05 -6.41 18.54
C LEU A 193 20.01 -5.32 18.31
N TYR A 194 18.92 -5.69 17.63
CA TYR A 194 17.85 -4.75 17.30
C TYR A 194 16.45 -5.36 17.49
N ALA A 195 15.45 -4.50 17.65
CA ALA A 195 14.05 -4.88 17.66
C ALA A 195 13.19 -3.84 16.95
N ILE A 196 12.03 -4.26 16.45
CA ILE A 196 11.06 -3.35 15.81
C ILE A 196 10.01 -2.97 16.83
N ASP A 197 9.95 -1.72 17.23
CA ASP A 197 9.05 -1.29 18.30
C ASP A 197 7.64 -1.01 17.77
N ASP A 198 7.50 -0.09 16.81
CA ASP A 198 6.23 0.28 16.21
C ASP A 198 6.32 0.24 14.69
N VAL A 199 5.23 -0.21 14.04
CA VAL A 199 5.07 -0.11 12.58
C VAL A 199 3.89 0.79 12.27
N ARG A 200 4.10 1.77 11.42
CA ARG A 200 3.01 2.60 10.89
C ARG A 200 2.98 2.56 9.38
N THR A 201 1.77 2.52 8.86
CA THR A 201 1.50 2.45 7.43
C THR A 201 0.45 3.49 7.04
N ALA A 202 0.46 3.87 5.76
CA ALA A 202 -0.66 4.53 5.13
C ALA A 202 -1.10 3.69 3.93
N THR A 203 -2.38 3.36 3.88
CA THR A 203 -2.98 2.65 2.74
C THR A 203 -3.22 3.64 1.62
N ALA A 204 -3.17 3.16 0.38
CA ALA A 204 -3.73 3.93 -0.72
C ALA A 204 -5.26 4.08 -0.55
N PRO A 205 -5.88 5.14 -1.11
CA PRO A 205 -7.33 5.20 -1.27
C PRO A 205 -7.82 3.99 -2.07
N GLU A 206 -8.95 3.45 -1.65
CA GLU A 206 -9.55 2.22 -2.17
C GLU A 206 -11.06 2.36 -1.94
N SER A 207 -11.75 2.83 -2.96
CA SER A 207 -13.08 3.44 -2.84
C SER A 207 -14.21 2.42 -2.85
N ASP A 208 -13.98 1.25 -3.44
CA ASP A 208 -15.02 0.25 -3.70
C ASP A 208 -14.77 -1.12 -3.01
N GLY A 209 -13.58 -1.37 -2.46
CA GLY A 209 -13.29 -2.53 -1.62
C GLY A 209 -12.81 -3.78 -2.36
N ASP A 210 -12.31 -3.65 -3.58
CA ASP A 210 -11.92 -4.76 -4.47
C ASP A 210 -10.45 -5.22 -4.37
N GLY A 211 -9.63 -4.51 -3.59
CA GLY A 211 -8.20 -4.70 -3.38
C GLY A 211 -7.29 -3.88 -4.31
N VAL A 212 -7.84 -3.05 -5.20
CA VAL A 212 -7.10 -2.25 -6.18
C VAL A 212 -7.15 -0.76 -5.81
N PRO A 213 -6.00 -0.10 -5.60
CA PRO A 213 -5.98 1.32 -5.28
C PRO A 213 -6.66 2.20 -6.32
N ASP A 214 -7.37 3.24 -5.87
CA ASP A 214 -8.14 4.19 -6.71
C ASP A 214 -7.40 4.72 -7.95
N GLN A 215 -6.07 4.88 -7.87
CA GLN A 215 -5.23 5.43 -8.93
C GLN A 215 -4.75 4.37 -9.94
N ALA A 216 -4.85 3.10 -9.60
CA ALA A 216 -4.57 1.94 -10.46
C ALA A 216 -5.84 1.24 -10.95
N ASP A 217 -6.98 1.60 -10.37
CA ASP A 217 -8.27 0.97 -10.60
C ASP A 217 -8.94 1.52 -11.87
N ASN A 218 -9.21 0.64 -12.83
CA ASN A 218 -9.94 0.97 -14.05
C ASN A 218 -11.46 1.09 -13.85
N CYS A 219 -11.97 0.82 -12.64
CA CYS A 219 -13.36 1.01 -12.22
C CYS A 219 -13.50 1.50 -10.77
N LEU A 220 -13.08 2.74 -10.52
CA LEU A 220 -13.01 3.44 -9.22
C LEU A 220 -14.18 3.26 -8.21
N LEU A 221 -15.38 2.90 -8.68
CA LEU A 221 -16.59 2.79 -7.86
C LEU A 221 -17.31 1.43 -8.02
N ALA A 222 -16.74 0.48 -8.75
CA ALA A 222 -17.39 -0.77 -9.10
C ALA A 222 -16.39 -1.95 -8.98
N PRO A 223 -16.52 -2.79 -7.92
CA PRO A 223 -15.49 -3.76 -7.58
C PRO A 223 -15.13 -4.70 -8.72
N ASN A 224 -13.86 -4.69 -9.13
CA ASN A 224 -13.35 -5.52 -10.22
C ASN A 224 -11.89 -5.94 -10.05
N THR A 225 -11.58 -6.76 -9.03
CA THR A 225 -10.22 -7.17 -8.66
C THR A 225 -9.34 -7.67 -9.82
N ALA A 226 -9.92 -8.29 -10.85
CA ALA A 226 -9.18 -8.79 -12.01
C ALA A 226 -8.84 -7.71 -13.05
N GLN A 227 -9.41 -6.51 -12.92
CA GLN A 227 -9.14 -5.32 -13.73
C GLN A 227 -9.27 -5.61 -15.24
N VAL A 228 -10.27 -6.41 -15.61
CA VAL A 228 -10.52 -6.78 -17.01
C VAL A 228 -10.97 -5.54 -17.78
N ASP A 229 -10.27 -5.28 -18.89
CA ASP A 229 -10.53 -4.22 -19.85
C ASP A 229 -10.29 -4.82 -21.25
N SER A 230 -11.41 -5.13 -21.92
CA SER A 230 -11.41 -5.97 -23.12
C SER A 230 -11.15 -5.19 -24.41
N ASP A 231 -11.54 -3.91 -24.45
CA ASP A 231 -11.32 -3.02 -25.59
C ASP A 231 -10.11 -2.08 -25.40
N THR A 232 -9.49 -2.12 -24.23
CA THR A 232 -8.20 -1.50 -23.87
C THR A 232 -8.22 0.02 -23.84
N ASP A 233 -9.35 0.59 -23.40
CA ASP A 233 -9.52 2.04 -23.28
C ASP A 233 -9.19 2.60 -21.88
N ASN A 234 -8.78 1.72 -20.96
CA ASN A 234 -8.51 1.94 -19.54
C ASN A 234 -9.76 2.17 -18.67
N ILE A 235 -10.96 1.86 -19.15
CA ILE A 235 -12.18 1.74 -18.37
C ILE A 235 -12.50 0.24 -18.27
N GLY A 236 -12.60 -0.29 -17.06
CA GLY A 236 -12.83 -1.72 -16.89
C GLY A 236 -14.22 -2.14 -17.35
N ASN A 237 -14.35 -3.37 -17.85
CA ASN A 237 -15.63 -3.96 -18.26
C ASN A 237 -16.74 -3.76 -17.21
N ALA A 238 -16.40 -3.86 -15.91
CA ALA A 238 -17.35 -3.75 -14.80
C ALA A 238 -18.05 -2.39 -14.72
N CYS A 239 -17.45 -1.34 -15.28
CA CYS A 239 -17.94 0.02 -15.28
C CYS A 239 -18.01 0.63 -16.68
N ASP A 240 -17.81 -0.16 -17.74
CA ASP A 240 -17.86 0.33 -19.11
C ASP A 240 -19.00 -0.26 -19.96
N PRO A 241 -20.22 0.32 -19.90
CA PRO A 241 -21.29 -0.06 -20.81
C PRO A 241 -21.24 0.67 -22.17
N ASP A 242 -20.20 1.45 -22.49
CA ASP A 242 -19.98 2.11 -23.80
C ASP A 242 -19.29 1.17 -24.79
N ILE A 243 -19.94 0.02 -25.01
CA ILE A 243 -19.35 -1.15 -25.68
C ILE A 243 -19.45 -1.10 -27.21
N ALA A 244 -20.04 -0.04 -27.78
CA ALA A 244 -20.15 0.08 -29.22
C ALA A 244 -19.00 0.87 -29.83
N GLN A 245 -18.29 0.22 -30.74
CA GLN A 245 -17.10 0.80 -31.34
C GLN A 245 -17.40 1.78 -32.50
N PRO A 246 -16.72 2.95 -32.54
CA PRO A 246 -15.81 3.47 -31.50
C PRO A 246 -16.57 4.02 -30.28
N ASN A 247 -16.02 3.82 -29.09
CA ASN A 247 -16.55 4.37 -27.82
C ASN A 247 -16.79 5.88 -27.98
N ASP A 248 -18.00 6.33 -27.66
CA ASP A 248 -18.43 7.73 -27.84
C ASP A 248 -18.65 8.49 -26.52
N CYS A 249 -18.24 7.86 -25.41
CA CYS A 249 -18.36 8.30 -24.03
C CYS A 249 -19.81 8.50 -23.58
N LEU A 250 -20.75 7.77 -24.18
CA LEU A 250 -22.17 7.86 -23.87
C LEU A 250 -22.89 6.53 -24.10
N VAL A 251 -23.26 5.86 -23.00
CA VAL A 251 -24.07 4.64 -23.04
C VAL A 251 -25.45 4.95 -23.65
N ASN A 252 -25.74 4.40 -24.83
CA ASN A 252 -26.94 4.70 -25.59
C ASN A 252 -27.45 3.49 -26.40
N PHE A 253 -28.32 3.74 -27.38
CA PHE A 253 -28.95 2.66 -28.17
C PHE A 253 -27.96 1.93 -29.08
N GLN A 254 -26.82 2.54 -29.39
CA GLN A 254 -25.74 1.93 -30.15
C GLN A 254 -25.11 0.78 -29.34
N ASP A 255 -24.87 1.01 -28.05
CA ASP A 255 -24.38 0.00 -27.08
C ASP A 255 -25.41 -1.07 -26.80
N LEU A 256 -26.67 -0.68 -26.61
CA LEU A 256 -27.76 -1.64 -26.42
C LEU A 256 -27.92 -2.58 -27.63
N THR A 257 -27.57 -2.12 -28.83
CA THR A 257 -27.58 -2.99 -30.02
C THR A 257 -26.51 -4.06 -29.92
N VAL A 258 -25.28 -3.70 -29.52
CA VAL A 258 -24.18 -4.65 -29.30
C VAL A 258 -24.52 -5.63 -28.17
N MET A 259 -25.07 -5.13 -27.06
CA MET A 259 -25.54 -5.95 -25.95
C MET A 259 -26.60 -6.97 -26.39
N ALA A 260 -27.58 -6.53 -27.19
CA ALA A 260 -28.64 -7.41 -27.69
C ALA A 260 -28.11 -8.48 -28.66
N GLU A 261 -27.06 -8.17 -29.43
CA GLU A 261 -26.40 -9.14 -30.32
C GLU A 261 -25.61 -10.21 -29.56
N ALA A 262 -25.00 -9.84 -28.43
CA ALA A 262 -24.23 -10.74 -27.58
C ALA A 262 -25.07 -11.45 -26.51
N PHE A 263 -26.34 -11.08 -26.31
CA PHE A 263 -27.17 -11.61 -25.22
C PHE A 263 -27.32 -13.14 -25.24
N PHE A 264 -27.20 -13.76 -24.06
CA PHE A 264 -27.11 -15.21 -23.84
C PHE A 264 -25.93 -15.91 -24.55
N SER A 265 -24.80 -15.21 -24.70
CA SER A 265 -23.56 -15.79 -25.22
C SER A 265 -22.57 -16.11 -24.11
N ASN A 266 -21.53 -16.87 -24.46
CA ASN A 266 -20.35 -17.22 -23.64
C ASN A 266 -19.15 -17.45 -24.58
N PRO A 267 -17.90 -17.64 -24.11
CA PRO A 267 -16.72 -17.80 -24.97
C PRO A 267 -16.80 -18.91 -26.04
N LEU A 268 -17.73 -19.86 -25.94
CA LEU A 268 -17.94 -20.91 -26.95
C LEU A 268 -18.99 -20.52 -28.02
N SER A 269 -19.68 -19.40 -27.83
CA SER A 269 -20.73 -18.91 -28.70
C SER A 269 -20.14 -18.06 -29.83
N SER A 270 -20.68 -18.21 -31.03
CA SER A 270 -20.17 -17.48 -32.21
C SER A 270 -20.45 -15.97 -32.18
N ASN A 271 -21.39 -15.54 -31.35
CA ASN A 271 -21.79 -14.14 -31.15
C ASN A 271 -21.29 -13.58 -29.81
N TRP A 272 -20.31 -14.23 -29.18
CA TRP A 272 -19.72 -13.74 -27.95
C TRP A 272 -18.95 -12.44 -28.18
N ASN A 273 -19.20 -11.47 -27.32
CA ASN A 273 -18.45 -10.23 -27.24
C ASN A 273 -17.96 -10.07 -25.78
N PRO A 274 -16.65 -10.06 -25.52
CA PRO A 274 -16.13 -9.85 -24.17
C PRO A 274 -16.51 -8.48 -23.60
N ASP A 275 -16.60 -7.43 -24.42
CA ASP A 275 -16.95 -6.08 -23.96
C ASP A 275 -18.38 -6.04 -23.40
N ALA A 276 -19.26 -6.93 -23.89
CA ALA A 276 -20.64 -7.06 -23.41
C ALA A 276 -20.77 -7.83 -22.09
N ASP A 277 -19.69 -8.40 -21.56
CA ASP A 277 -19.66 -9.08 -20.26
C ASP A 277 -19.23 -8.05 -19.20
N LEU A 278 -20.24 -7.38 -18.63
CA LEU A 278 -20.12 -6.25 -17.69
C LEU A 278 -20.24 -6.70 -16.24
N SER A 279 -20.62 -7.95 -15.99
CA SER A 279 -21.00 -8.43 -14.67
C SER A 279 -20.18 -9.63 -14.21
N GLY A 280 -19.89 -9.63 -12.90
CA GLY A 280 -19.11 -10.64 -12.21
C GLY A 280 -19.26 -10.46 -10.71
N THR A 281 -19.63 -11.50 -9.97
CA THR A 281 -19.82 -11.39 -8.50
C THR A 281 -18.50 -11.24 -7.72
N ASP A 282 -17.37 -11.38 -8.40
CA ASP A 282 -16.00 -11.33 -7.90
C ASP A 282 -15.09 -10.42 -8.75
N GLY A 283 -15.68 -9.56 -9.59
CA GLY A 283 -14.88 -8.67 -10.42
C GLY A 283 -14.21 -9.34 -11.62
N VAL A 284 -14.59 -10.59 -11.92
CA VAL A 284 -14.22 -11.32 -13.13
C VAL A 284 -15.48 -11.46 -13.99
N PRO A 285 -15.43 -11.19 -15.31
CA PRO A 285 -16.53 -11.51 -16.20
C PRO A 285 -16.98 -12.97 -15.95
N ASP A 286 -18.27 -13.21 -15.72
CA ASP A 286 -18.77 -14.57 -15.46
C ASP A 286 -18.69 -15.50 -16.69
N GLU A 287 -18.03 -14.98 -17.73
CA GLU A 287 -17.85 -15.51 -19.07
C GLU A 287 -19.21 -15.70 -19.76
N SER A 288 -20.24 -14.93 -19.38
CA SER A 288 -21.56 -15.00 -20.00
C SER A 288 -22.31 -13.69 -20.03
N VAL A 289 -22.74 -13.31 -21.23
CA VAL A 289 -23.59 -12.13 -21.40
C VAL A 289 -25.04 -12.50 -21.09
N ASN A 290 -25.58 -11.97 -20.01
CA ASN A 290 -26.89 -12.31 -19.48
C ASN A 290 -27.62 -11.08 -18.89
N PHE A 291 -28.67 -11.32 -18.08
CA PHE A 291 -29.49 -10.23 -17.54
C PHE A 291 -28.76 -9.35 -16.53
N LEU A 292 -27.67 -9.83 -15.93
CA LEU A 292 -26.85 -9.03 -15.03
C LEU A 292 -26.12 -7.91 -15.80
N ASP A 293 -25.56 -8.22 -16.97
CA ASP A 293 -24.92 -7.22 -17.83
C ASP A 293 -25.92 -6.22 -18.39
N LEU A 294 -27.10 -6.71 -18.79
CA LEU A 294 -28.18 -5.83 -19.25
C LEU A 294 -28.69 -4.91 -18.13
N ASP A 295 -28.69 -5.36 -16.88
CA ASP A 295 -29.03 -4.51 -15.73
C ASP A 295 -27.94 -3.44 -15.49
N ALA A 296 -26.66 -3.82 -15.55
CA ALA A 296 -25.53 -2.89 -15.45
C ALA A 296 -25.62 -1.79 -16.54
N MET A 297 -25.81 -2.18 -17.80
CA MET A 297 -26.01 -1.23 -18.90
C MET A 297 -27.26 -0.35 -18.69
N ALA A 298 -28.38 -0.93 -18.24
CA ALA A 298 -29.61 -0.19 -18.01
C ALA A 298 -29.44 0.89 -16.92
N ASN A 299 -28.63 0.62 -15.89
CA ASN A 299 -28.32 1.57 -14.83
C ASN A 299 -27.42 2.73 -15.30
N ALA A 300 -26.60 2.51 -16.33
CA ALA A 300 -25.73 3.53 -16.93
C ALA A 300 -26.33 4.25 -18.15
N PHE A 301 -27.50 3.84 -18.63
CA PHE A 301 -28.08 4.34 -19.87
C PHE A 301 -28.25 5.86 -19.88
N PHE A 302 -27.78 6.52 -20.95
CA PHE A 302 -27.62 7.97 -21.12
C PHE A 302 -26.59 8.66 -20.21
N GLY A 303 -25.73 7.89 -19.54
CA GLY A 303 -24.58 8.36 -18.79
C GLY A 303 -23.25 8.03 -19.48
N PRO A 304 -22.12 8.58 -18.98
CA PRO A 304 -20.79 8.17 -19.39
C PRO A 304 -20.42 6.80 -18.76
N PRO A 305 -19.46 6.07 -19.34
CA PRO A 305 -18.81 4.93 -18.69
C PRO A 305 -17.87 5.39 -17.54
N GLY A 306 -17.40 4.44 -16.75
CA GLY A 306 -16.53 4.65 -15.59
C GLY A 306 -17.28 5.15 -14.33
N PRO A 307 -16.61 5.95 -13.47
CA PRO A 307 -15.28 6.53 -13.64
C PRO A 307 -14.14 5.51 -13.49
N SER A 308 -13.04 5.75 -14.24
CA SER A 308 -11.76 5.05 -14.10
C SER A 308 -10.74 5.96 -13.39
N GLY A 309 -9.89 5.37 -12.56
CA GLY A 309 -8.71 6.01 -11.98
C GLY A 309 -7.54 6.19 -12.95
N LEU A 310 -7.58 5.47 -14.08
CA LEU A 310 -6.56 5.50 -15.12
C LEU A 310 -6.86 6.57 -16.20
N PRO A 311 -5.84 7.09 -16.90
CA PRO A 311 -6.04 7.99 -18.04
C PRO A 311 -6.82 7.30 -19.17
N ASN A 312 -7.98 7.83 -19.53
CA ASN A 312 -8.94 7.19 -20.46
C ASN A 312 -9.46 8.23 -21.48
N PRO A 313 -10.12 7.81 -22.59
CA PRO A 313 -10.60 8.73 -23.62
C PRO A 313 -11.76 9.62 -23.17
N CYS A 314 -12.47 9.25 -22.09
CA CYS A 314 -13.68 9.91 -21.65
C CYS A 314 -13.47 10.97 -20.56
N ASN A 315 -12.33 10.96 -19.84
CA ASN A 315 -12.03 11.90 -18.74
C ASN A 315 -10.55 12.27 -18.63
#